data_AF-A0A2J4QJ19-F1
#
_entry.id   AF-A0A2J4QJ19-F1
#
_cell.length_a   1.000
_cell.length_b   1.000
_cell.length_c   1.000
_cell.angle_alpha   90.00
_cell.angle_beta   90.00
_cell.angle_gamma   90.00
#
_symmetry.space_group_name_H-M   'P 1'
#
loop_
_entity.id
_entity.type
_entity.pdbx_description
1 polymer ?
#
loop_
_entity_poly.entity_id
_entity_poly.type
_entity_poly.pdbx_seq_one_letter_code
_entity_poly.pdbx_strand_id
1 'polypeptide(L)'
;MLYIFDLGNVIVDIDFNRVLGTWSDLTRIPLATLQQHFTMGEAFHQHERGEISDEDFAAAMCHEMNMSLSYEQFSHGWQAVFVALRPEVIAIMQKLREQGHRVVV
;
A
#
# COMPACT_ATOMS: atom_id res chain seq x y z
N MET A 1 -16.21 18.24 17.54
CA MET A 1 -14.75 18.05 17.47
C MET A 1 -14.37 17.57 16.08
N LEU A 2 -13.11 17.74 15.68
CA LEU A 2 -12.53 17.13 14.48
C LEU A 2 -11.76 15.86 14.87
N TYR A 3 -12.04 14.75 14.20
CA TYR A 3 -11.29 13.49 14.28
C TYR A 3 -10.71 13.15 12.91
N ILE A 4 -9.41 12.84 12.89
CA ILE A 4 -8.66 12.45 11.68
C ILE A 4 -8.16 11.03 11.93
N PHE A 5 -8.44 10.12 11.00
CA PHE A 5 -8.01 8.73 11.07
C PHE A 5 -7.04 8.47 9.92
N ASP A 6 -5.92 7.83 10.21
CA ASP A 6 -5.11 7.23 9.14
C ASP A 6 -5.86 6.02 8.53
N LEU A 7 -5.48 5.62 7.33
CA LEU A 7 -6.08 4.50 6.61
C LEU A 7 -5.37 3.18 6.94
N GLY A 8 -4.08 3.10 6.62
CA GLY A 8 -3.29 1.88 6.72
C GLY A 8 -3.01 1.49 8.17
N ASN A 9 -3.28 0.23 8.53
CA ASN A 9 -3.15 -0.31 9.89
C ASN A 9 -3.93 0.45 10.97
N VAL A 10 -4.92 1.26 10.56
CA VAL A 10 -5.87 1.94 11.44
C VAL A 10 -7.30 1.59 11.04
N ILE A 11 -7.74 1.88 9.82
CA ILE A 11 -9.07 1.51 9.31
C ILE A 11 -9.03 0.19 8.55
N VAL A 12 -7.94 -0.06 7.81
CA VAL A 12 -7.71 -1.29 7.05
C VAL A 12 -6.38 -1.91 7.44
N ASP A 13 -6.37 -3.22 7.63
CA ASP A 13 -5.13 -3.97 7.74
C ASP A 13 -4.45 -4.03 6.36
N ILE A 14 -3.16 -3.69 6.34
CA ILE A 14 -2.31 -3.74 5.15
C ILE A 14 -1.09 -4.62 5.40
N ASP A 15 -0.69 -5.40 4.40
CA ASP A 15 0.47 -6.29 4.48
C ASP A 15 1.25 -6.34 3.15
N PHE A 16 2.40 -5.66 3.13
CA PHE A 16 3.29 -5.66 1.98
C PHE A 16 3.93 -7.03 1.70
N ASN A 17 3.97 -7.96 2.65
CA ASN A 17 4.47 -9.31 2.35
C ASN A 17 3.60 -10.03 1.32
N ARG A 18 2.31 -9.69 1.23
CA ARG A 18 1.39 -10.22 0.21
C ARG A 18 1.72 -9.69 -1.18
N VAL A 19 2.10 -8.41 -1.25
CA VAL A 19 2.60 -7.76 -2.48
C VAL A 19 3.87 -8.47 -2.94
N LEU A 20 4.86 -8.57 -2.04
CA LEU A 20 6.13 -9.22 -2.32
C LEU A 20 5.96 -10.71 -2.67
N GLY A 21 5.00 -11.40 -2.06
CA GLY A 21 4.66 -12.78 -2.41
C GLY A 21 4.16 -12.91 -3.84
N THR A 22 3.24 -12.03 -4.24
CA THR A 22 2.70 -12.00 -5.60
C THR A 22 3.79 -11.70 -6.62
N TRP A 23 4.66 -10.72 -6.35
CA TRP A 23 5.79 -10.43 -7.22
C TRP A 23 6.84 -11.55 -7.24
N SER A 24 7.09 -12.23 -6.12
CA SER A 24 7.95 -13.41 -6.07
C SER A 24 7.44 -14.51 -6.99
N ASP A 25 6.13 -14.77 -6.98
CA ASP A 25 5.51 -15.77 -7.85
C ASP A 25 5.62 -15.41 -9.34
N LEU A 26 5.44 -14.13 -9.68
CA LEU A 26 5.50 -13.62 -11.06
C LEU A 26 6.94 -13.56 -11.60
N THR A 27 7.90 -13.13 -10.78
CA THR A 27 9.30 -12.90 -11.20
C THR A 27 10.20 -14.11 -10.99
N ARG A 28 9.78 -15.07 -10.15
CA ARG A 28 10.61 -16.17 -9.60
C ARG A 28 11.80 -15.71 -8.75
N ILE A 29 11.85 -14.44 -8.37
CA ILE A 29 12.82 -13.94 -7.39
C ILE A 29 12.36 -14.42 -6.00
N PRO A 30 13.23 -15.01 -5.16
CA PRO A 30 12.84 -15.47 -3.82
C PRO A 30 12.24 -14.33 -2.99
N LEU A 31 11.14 -14.61 -2.28
CA LEU A 31 10.48 -13.65 -1.39
C LEU A 31 11.46 -12.99 -0.41
N ALA A 32 12.36 -13.78 0.18
CA ALA A 32 13.38 -13.27 1.11
C ALA A 32 14.30 -12.23 0.45
N THR A 33 14.64 -12.41 -0.83
CA THR A 33 15.43 -11.44 -1.60
C THR A 33 14.64 -10.17 -1.85
N LEU A 34 13.35 -10.27 -2.20
CA LEU A 34 12.50 -9.08 -2.37
C LEU A 34 12.32 -8.34 -1.04
N GLN A 35 12.12 -9.04 0.07
CA GLN A 35 12.02 -8.45 1.41
C GLN A 35 13.29 -7.70 1.82
N GLN A 36 14.47 -8.19 1.46
CA GLN A 36 15.74 -7.53 1.76
C GLN A 36 15.96 -6.22 0.98
N HIS A 37 15.45 -6.16 -0.26
CA HIS A 37 15.63 -4.99 -1.13
C HIS A 37 14.45 -4.04 -1.13
N PHE A 38 13.30 -4.44 -0.58
CA PHE A 38 12.13 -3.59 -0.51
C PHE A 38 12.37 -2.44 0.47
N THR A 39 12.38 -1.22 -0.05
CA THR A 39 12.57 0.00 0.74
C THR A 39 11.52 1.04 0.39
N MET A 40 11.08 1.80 1.39
CA MET A 40 10.28 3.01 1.17
C MET A 40 11.23 4.15 0.82
N GLY A 41 11.78 4.08 -0.39
CA GLY A 41 12.77 5.03 -0.92
C GLY A 41 12.15 6.31 -1.46
N GLU A 42 12.95 7.11 -2.17
CA GLU A 42 12.49 8.40 -2.71
C GLU A 42 11.35 8.24 -3.72
N ALA A 43 11.39 7.22 -4.58
CA ALA A 43 10.33 6.94 -5.54
C ALA A 43 8.97 6.72 -4.83
N PHE A 44 8.98 6.03 -3.68
CA PHE A 44 7.79 5.84 -2.86
C PHE A 44 7.25 7.17 -2.33
N HIS A 45 8.11 8.01 -1.76
CA HIS A 45 7.68 9.31 -1.24
C HIS A 45 7.19 10.27 -2.33
N GLN A 46 7.83 10.28 -3.50
CA GLN A 46 7.39 11.08 -4.65
C GLN A 46 6.01 10.63 -5.14
N HIS A 47 5.80 9.31 -5.23
CA HIS A 47 4.52 8.75 -5.62
C HIS A 47 3.41 9.09 -4.62
N GLU A 48 3.67 8.97 -3.31
CA GLU A 48 2.70 9.35 -2.27
C GLU A 48 2.32 10.85 -2.31
N ARG A 49 3.24 11.71 -2.75
CA ARG A 49 2.99 13.15 -2.95
C ARG A 49 2.39 13.48 -4.32
N GLY A 50 2.23 12.50 -5.21
CA GLY A 50 1.73 12.71 -6.57
C GLY A 50 2.71 13.42 -7.51
N GLU A 51 4.02 13.32 -7.24
CA GLU A 51 5.08 13.97 -8.02
C GLU A 51 5.52 13.17 -9.24
N ILE A 52 5.27 11.86 -9.24
CA ILE A 52 5.54 10.94 -10.35
C ILE A 52 4.29 10.11 -10.67
N SER A 53 4.19 9.65 -11.92
CA SER A 53 3.08 8.80 -12.35
C SER A 53 3.13 7.41 -11.74
N ASP A 54 2.02 6.66 -11.80
CA ASP A 54 1.96 5.27 -11.35
C ASP A 54 2.95 4.40 -12.15
N GLU A 55 3.08 4.67 -13.46
CA GLU A 55 4.00 3.96 -14.35
C GLU A 55 5.48 4.28 -14.04
N ASP A 56 5.81 5.55 -13.76
CA ASP A 56 7.16 5.95 -13.38
C ASP A 56 7.56 5.33 -12.03
N PHE A 57 6.63 5.30 -11.07
CA PHE A 57 6.82 4.64 -9.78
C PHE A 57 7.06 3.14 -9.95
N ALA A 58 6.23 2.46 -10.75
CA ALA A 58 6.39 1.04 -11.04
C ALA A 58 7.74 0.74 -11.70
N ALA A 59 8.16 1.57 -12.66
CA ALA A 59 9.44 1.44 -13.33
C ALA A 59 10.62 1.63 -12.36
N ALA A 60 10.56 2.65 -11.51
CA ALA A 60 11.59 2.94 -10.51
C ALA A 60 11.74 1.77 -9.51
N MET A 61 10.65 1.30 -8.92
CA MET A 61 10.72 0.17 -7.99
C MET A 61 11.11 -1.15 -8.67
N CYS A 62 10.65 -1.40 -9.89
CA CYS A 62 11.11 -2.57 -10.64
C CYS A 62 12.62 -2.52 -10.89
N HIS A 63 13.17 -1.33 -11.19
CA HIS A 63 14.61 -1.15 -11.35
C HIS A 63 15.37 -1.40 -10.05
N GLU A 64 14.95 -0.78 -8.95
CA GLU A 64 15.59 -0.93 -7.63
C GLU A 64 15.57 -2.37 -7.12
N MET A 65 14.46 -3.09 -7.35
CA MET A 65 14.26 -4.46 -6.89
C MET A 65 14.70 -5.52 -7.93
N ASN A 66 15.28 -5.10 -9.06
CA ASN A 66 15.68 -5.96 -10.17
C ASN A 66 14.55 -6.89 -10.67
N MET A 67 13.33 -6.35 -10.77
CA MET A 67 12.15 -7.05 -11.25
C MET A 67 11.90 -6.74 -12.74
N SER A 68 11.50 -7.75 -13.50
CA SER A 68 11.07 -7.61 -14.90
C SER A 68 9.56 -7.79 -14.99
N LEU A 69 8.80 -6.81 -14.51
CA LEU A 69 7.33 -6.80 -14.54
C LEU A 69 6.83 -5.74 -15.52
N SER A 70 5.72 -6.02 -16.19
CA SER A 70 4.91 -4.96 -16.80
C SER A 70 4.21 -4.12 -15.73
N TYR A 71 3.76 -2.92 -16.07
CA TYR A 71 2.95 -2.10 -15.17
C TYR A 71 1.71 -2.85 -14.65
N GLU A 72 1.02 -3.60 -15.53
CA GLU A 72 -0.16 -4.40 -15.13
C GLU A 72 0.19 -5.49 -14.11
N GLN A 73 1.31 -6.19 -14.30
CA GLN A 73 1.76 -7.21 -13.35
C GLN A 73 2.21 -6.59 -12.02
N PHE A 74 2.90 -5.46 -12.10
CA PHE A 74 3.30 -4.69 -10.93
C PHE A 74 2.07 -4.26 -10.11
N SER A 75 1.10 -3.60 -10.77
CA SER A 75 -0.15 -3.13 -10.18
C SER A 75 -0.98 -4.28 -9.60
N HIS A 76 -1.05 -5.41 -10.30
CA HIS A 76 -1.72 -6.62 -9.80
C HIS A 76 -1.12 -7.09 -8.47
N GLY A 77 0.21 -7.12 -8.35
CA GLY A 77 0.86 -7.45 -7.09
C GLY A 77 0.65 -6.38 -6.02
N TRP A 78 0.73 -5.09 -6.38
CA TRP A 78 0.52 -3.97 -5.44
C TRP A 78 -0.87 -4.01 -4.80
N GLN A 79 -1.91 -4.38 -5.57
CA GLN A 79 -3.28 -4.51 -5.08
C GLN A 79 -3.44 -5.57 -3.98
N ALA A 80 -2.52 -6.52 -3.86
CA ALA A 80 -2.56 -7.57 -2.83
C ALA A 80 -2.30 -7.04 -1.41
N VAL A 81 -1.92 -5.76 -1.25
CA VAL A 81 -1.61 -5.11 0.02
C VAL A 81 -2.78 -5.08 1.00
N PHE A 82 -4.02 -4.98 0.52
CA PHE A 82 -5.20 -4.88 1.37
C PHE A 82 -5.59 -6.25 1.96
N VAL A 83 -5.74 -6.31 3.28
CA VAL A 83 -6.07 -7.55 4.01
C VAL A 83 -7.52 -7.59 4.45
N ALA A 84 -7.91 -6.68 5.34
CA ALA A 84 -9.24 -6.66 5.94
C ALA A 84 -9.60 -5.27 6.47
N LEU A 85 -10.90 -4.98 6.59
CA LEU A 85 -11.38 -3.83 7.34
C LEU A 85 -11.27 -4.13 8.84
N ARG A 86 -11.06 -3.09 9.66
CA ARG A 86 -11.22 -3.12 11.11
C ARG A 86 -12.62 -2.61 11.50
N PRO A 87 -13.61 -3.51 11.66
CA PRO A 87 -15.01 -3.09 11.76
C PRO A 87 -15.27 -2.25 13.01
N GLU A 88 -14.51 -2.44 14.08
CA GLU A 88 -14.58 -1.67 15.31
C GLU A 88 -14.21 -0.19 15.12
N VAL A 89 -13.23 0.10 14.26
CA VAL A 89 -12.83 1.48 13.94
C VAL A 89 -13.91 2.14 13.10
N ILE A 90 -14.49 1.42 12.13
CA ILE A 90 -15.62 1.89 11.34
C ILE A 90 -16.83 2.21 12.24
N ALA A 91 -17.14 1.35 13.21
CA ALA A 91 -18.22 1.58 14.15
C ALA A 91 -17.98 2.84 15.01
N ILE A 92 -16.75 3.09 15.45
CA ILE A 92 -16.38 4.32 16.17
C ILE A 92 -16.56 5.55 15.26
N MET A 93 -16.08 5.49 14.01
CA MET A 93 -16.23 6.59 13.05
C MET A 93 -17.71 6.94 12.81
N GLN A 94 -18.58 5.93 12.71
CA GLN A 94 -20.03 6.12 12.57
C GLN A 94 -20.62 6.79 13.82
N LYS A 95 -20.31 6.28 15.01
CA LYS A 95 -20.78 6.86 16.28
C LYS A 95 -20.36 8.32 16.46
N LEU A 96 -19.12 8.66 16.10
CA LEU A 96 -18.63 10.04 16.17
C LEU A 96 -19.39 10.97 15.21
N ARG A 97 -19.72 10.49 14.00
CA ARG A 97 -20.55 11.25 13.04
C ARG A 97 -21.97 11.46 13.56
N GLU A 98 -22.58 10.44 14.14
CA GLU A 98 -23.92 10.52 14.77
C GLU A 98 -23.96 11.52 15.93
N GLN A 99 -22.85 11.70 16.65
CA GLN A 99 -22.67 12.71 17.69
C GLN A 99 -22.45 14.14 17.14
N GLY A 100 -22.53 14.33 15.82
CA GLY A 100 -22.32 15.62 15.17
C GLY A 100 -20.85 16.04 15.08
N HIS A 101 -19.91 15.11 15.24
CA HIS A 101 -18.48 15.39 15.06
C HIS A 101 -18.06 15.25 13.59
N ARG A 102 -17.04 16.02 13.19
CA ARG A 102 -16.42 15.90 11.87
C ARG A 102 -15.40 14.76 11.90
N VAL A 103 -15.56 13.79 11.02
CA VAL A 103 -14.69 12.61 10.91
C VAL A 103 -14.17 12.49 9.49
N VAL A 104 -12.86 12.62 9.32
CA VAL A 104 -12.15 12.55 8.04
C VAL A 104 -11.04 11.49 8.10
N VAL A 105 -10.62 11.05 6.92
CA VAL A 105 -9.39 10.30 6.69
C VAL A 105 -8.41 11.28 6.06
#